data_AF-A0A090LE04-F1
#
_entry.id   AF-A0A090LE04-F1
#
_cell.length_a   1.000
_cell.length_b   1.000
_cell.length_c   1.000
_cell.angle_alpha   90.00
_cell.angle_beta   90.00
_cell.angle_gamma   90.00
#
_symmetry.space_group_name_H-M   'P 1'
#
loop_
_entity.id
_entity.type
_entity.pdbx_description
1 polymer ?
#
loop_
_entity_poly.entity_id
_entity_poly.type
_entity_poly.pdbx_seq_one_letter_code
_entity_poly.pdbx_strand_id
1 'polypeptide(L)' 'MSALPSIIYKTFTKRFSTILLGATGTVFVFDLVFNKATDAYWEKRNQGKLWKDVEPLVLARIAAEE' A
#
# COMPACT_ATOMS: atom_id res chain seq x y z
N MET A 1 -9.13 16.00 -29.89
CA MET A 1 -9.23 15.18 -28.67
C MET A 1 -7.90 14.48 -28.44
N SER A 2 -7.40 14.43 -27.21
CA SER A 2 -6.11 13.78 -26.91
C SER A 2 -6.18 12.26 -27.12
N ALA A 3 -5.06 11.67 -27.55
CA ALA A 3 -4.98 10.26 -27.88
C ALA A 3 -5.16 9.35 -26.65
N LEU A 4 -4.65 9.76 -25.48
CA LEU A 4 -4.70 8.97 -24.24
C LEU A 4 -6.14 8.65 -23.79
N PRO A 5 -7.04 9.62 -23.59
CA PRO A 5 -8.42 9.35 -23.18
C PRO A 5 -9.18 8.50 -24.20
N SER A 6 -8.90 8.69 -25.49
CA SER A 6 -9.51 7.90 -26.55
C SER A 6 -9.11 6.42 -26.48
N ILE A 7 -7.85 6.14 -26.12
CA ILE A 7 -7.34 4.77 -25.92
C ILE A 7 -7.96 4.16 -24.66
N ILE A 8 -7.94 4.89 -23.54
CA ILE A 8 -8.53 4.41 -22.27
C ILE A 8 -10.03 4.11 -22.46
N TYR A 9 -10.75 4.98 -23.15
CA TYR A 9 -12.17 4.77 -23.43
C TYR A 9 -12.39 3.49 -24.23
N LYS A 10 -11.69 3.33 -25.36
CA LYS A 10 -11.86 2.18 -26.25
C LYS A 10 -11.48 0.85 -25.59
N THR A 11 -10.49 0.85 -24.70
CA THR A 11 -9.91 -0.38 -24.13
C THR A 11 -10.53 -0.77 -22.79
N PHE A 12 -10.79 0.19 -21.90
CA PHE A 12 -11.21 -0.09 -20.53
C PHE A 12 -12.66 0.32 -20.24
N THR A 13 -13.09 1.50 -20.68
CA THR A 13 -14.36 2.07 -20.20
C THR A 13 -15.53 1.96 -21.18
N LYS A 14 -15.33 1.40 -22.38
CA LYS A 14 -16.39 1.28 -23.40
C LYS A 14 -17.45 0.23 -23.06
N ARG A 15 -17.08 -0.85 -22.37
CA ARG A 15 -17.98 -1.97 -22.05
C ARG A 15 -18.07 -2.17 -20.55
N PHE A 16 -19.26 -2.47 -20.04
CA PHE A 16 -19.45 -2.70 -18.61
C PHE A 16 -18.62 -3.89 -18.10
N SER A 17 -18.51 -4.98 -18.86
CA SER A 17 -17.71 -6.14 -18.48
C SER A 17 -16.23 -5.83 -18.33
N THR A 18 -15.65 -4.97 -19.18
CA THR A 18 -14.25 -4.55 -19.06
C THR A 18 -14.03 -3.61 -17.88
N ILE A 19 -15.02 -2.76 -17.58
CA ILE A 19 -15.01 -1.90 -16.38
C ILE A 19 -15.05 -2.77 -15.13
N LEU A 20 -15.96 -3.75 -15.07
CA LEU A 20 -16.11 -4.65 -13.92
C LEU A 20 -14.82 -5.44 -13.68
N LEU A 21 -14.26 -6.06 -14.73
CA LEU A 21 -13.01 -6.81 -14.63
C LEU A 21 -11.83 -5.91 -14.22
N GLY A 22 -11.72 -4.73 -14.84
CA GLY A 22 -10.67 -3.77 -14.54
C GLY A 22 -10.75 -3.27 -13.09
N ALA A 23 -11.95 -2.89 -12.62
CA ALA A 23 -12.15 -2.40 -11.27
C ALA A 23 -11.86 -3.47 -10.21
N THR A 24 -12.43 -4.66 -10.37
CA THR A 24 -12.22 -5.76 -9.41
C THR A 24 -10.76 -6.21 -9.38
N GLY A 25 -10.11 -6.33 -10.54
CA GLY A 25 -8.69 -6.68 -10.60
C GLY A 25 -7.79 -5.60 -9.99
N THR A 26 -8.09 -4.33 -10.25
CA THR A 26 -7.29 -3.20 -9.74
C THR A 26 -7.40 -3.07 -8.23
N VAL A 27 -8.55 -3.40 -7.61
CA VAL A 27 -8.70 -3.35 -6.14
C VAL A 27 -7.67 -4.21 -5.42
N PHE A 28 -7.41 -5.44 -5.89
CA PHE A 28 -6.41 -6.31 -5.25
C PHE A 28 -4.99 -5.76 -5.35
N VAL A 29 -4.63 -5.23 -6.53
CA VAL A 29 -3.32 -4.61 -6.75
C VAL A 29 -3.19 -3.34 -5.92
N PHE A 30 -4.25 -2.53 -5.88
CA PHE A 30 -4.29 -1.29 -5.12
C PHE A 30 -4.15 -1.57 -3.63
N ASP A 31 -4.89 -2.53 -3.08
CA ASP A 31 -4.80 -2.90 -1.66
C ASP A 31 -3.37 -3.29 -1.26
N LEU A 32 -2.75 -4.19 -2.03
CA LEU A 32 -1.36 -4.62 -1.79
C LEU A 32 -0.35 -3.47 -1.84
N VAL A 33 -0.43 -2.64 -2.88
CA VAL A 33 0.55 -1.56 -3.09
C VAL A 33 0.30 -0.42 -2.12
N PHE A 34 -0.95 -0.03 -1.94
CA PHE A 34 -1.32 1.12 -1.12
C PHE A 34 -1.02 0.86 0.35
N ASN A 35 -1.43 -0.28 0.91
CA ASN A 35 -1.15 -0.61 2.31
C ASN A 35 0.36 -0.63 2.57
N LYS A 36 1.13 -1.32 1.71
CA LYS A 36 2.59 -1.38 1.85
C LYS A 36 3.24 0.01 1.75
N ALA A 37 2.76 0.86 0.84
CA ALA A 37 3.28 2.20 0.67
C ALA A 37 2.96 3.10 1.88
N THR A 38 1.73 3.04 2.39
CA THR A 38 1.32 3.81 3.56
C THR A 38 2.02 3.35 4.82
N ASP A 39 2.20 2.04 5.01
CA ASP A 39 2.95 1.48 6.13
C ASP A 39 4.41 1.92 6.07
N ALA A 40 5.06 1.79 4.91
CA ALA A 40 6.44 2.25 4.75
C ALA A 40 6.61 3.74 5.03
N TYR A 41 5.65 4.57 4.58
CA TYR A 41 5.64 6.00 4.90
C TYR A 41 5.46 6.24 6.40
N TRP A 42 4.49 5.56 7.03
CA TRP A 42 4.19 5.69 8.45
C TRP A 42 5.37 5.30 9.33
N GLU A 43 5.97 4.15 9.04
CA GLU A 43 7.12 3.62 9.76
C GLU A 43 8.32 4.55 9.65
N LYS A 44 8.63 5.03 8.43
CA LYS A 44 9.71 6.01 8.23
C LYS A 44 9.46 7.29 9.03
N ARG A 45 8.21 7.75 9.10
CA ARG A 45 7.88 8.99 9.80
C ARG A 45 7.93 8.85 11.32
N ASN A 46 7.65 7.66 11.83
CA ASN A 46 7.55 7.34 13.26
C ASN A 46 8.72 6.50 13.79
N GLN A 47 9.78 6.36 13.01
CA GLN A 47 10.96 5.57 13.37
C GLN A 47 11.47 5.91 14.78
N GLY A 48 11.74 4.88 15.58
CA GLY A 48 12.19 4.98 16.97
C GLY A 48 11.04 5.16 17.97
N LYS A 49 9.79 5.29 17.52
CA LYS A 49 8.60 5.32 18.38
C LYS A 49 7.74 4.07 18.27
N LEU A 50 7.87 3.31 17.18
CA LEU A 50 7.07 2.11 16.98
C LEU A 50 7.52 1.02 17.94
N TRP A 51 6.58 0.19 18.41
CA TRP A 51 6.90 -0.95 19.28
C TRP A 51 8.01 -1.81 18.69
N LYS A 52 7.96 -2.13 17.40
CA LYS A 52 9.01 -2.87 16.70
C LYS A 52 10.43 -2.27 16.79
N ASP A 53 10.54 -0.96 17.01
CA ASP A 53 11.84 -0.28 17.18
C ASP A 53 12.27 -0.24 18.66
N VAL A 54 11.29 -0.19 19.58
CA VAL A 54 11.51 -0.03 21.03
C VAL A 54 11.63 -1.38 21.74
N GLU A 55 10.91 -2.39 21.28
CA GLU A 55 10.86 -3.74 21.84
C GLU A 55 12.25 -4.37 22.03
N PRO A 56 13.17 -4.31 21.05
CA PRO A 56 14.51 -4.86 21.25
C PRO A 56 15.27 -4.18 22.39
N LEU A 57 15.06 -2.87 22.60
CA LEU A 57 15.69 -2.09 23.67
C LEU A 57 15.12 -2.48 25.03
N VAL A 58 13.80 -2.68 25.11
CA VAL A 58 13.12 -3.10 26.34
C VAL A 58 13.57 -4.50 26.76
N LEU A 59 13.62 -5.44 25.82
CA LEU A 59 14.06 -6.81 26.08
C LEU A 59 15.53 -6.86 26.53
N ALA A 60 16.41 -6.09 25.88
CA ALA A 60 17.81 -5.98 26.29
C ALA A 60 17.95 -5.40 27.70
N ARG A 61 17.08 -4.46 28.08
CA ARG A 61 17.08 -3.87 29.42
C ARG A 61 16.65 -4.88 30.49
N ILE A 62 15.58 -5.63 30.25
CA ILE A 62 15.09 -6.66 31.20
C ILE A 62 16.20 -7.69 31.45
N ALA A 63 16.84 -8.19 30.40
CA ALA A 63 17.92 -9.18 30.51
C ALA A 63 19.19 -8.67 31.22
N ALA A 64 19.39 -7.35 31.31
CA ALA A 64 20.51 -6.76 32.05
C ALA A 64 20.19 -6.49 33.53
N GLU A 65 18.90 -6.50 33.90
CA GLU A 65 18.41 -6.35 35.27
C GLU A 65 18.26 -7.72 35.99
N GLU A 66 18.24 -8.83 35.22
CA GLU A 66 18.29 -10.23 35.70
C GLU A 66 19.73 -10.74 35.93
#